data_AF-A0A832W4M4-F1
#
_entry.id   AF-A0A832W4M4-F1
#
_cell.length_a   1.000
_cell.length_b   1.000
_cell.length_c   1.000
_cell.angle_alpha   90.00
_cell.angle_beta   90.00
_cell.angle_gamma   90.00
#
_symmetry.space_group_name_H-M   'P 1'
#
loop_
_entity.id
_entity.type
_entity.pdbx_description
1 polymer ?
#
loop_
_entity_poly.entity_id
_entity_poly.type
_entity_poly.pdbx_seq_one_letter_code
_entity_poly.pdbx_strand_id
1 'polypeptide(L)'
;MNKQKLNFINEALMFLVLSGLLGIGISLRLKMHLYGDIHYYLGLILVVLVLTHIYLHWTQIVKMYQKLMPDPGKRKIVSIIYVLIITILLLVFTVSSLIF
;
A
#
# COMPACT_ATOMS: atom_id res chain seq x y z
N MET A 1 16.45 8.99 16.36
CA MET A 1 16.10 8.79 14.93
C MET A 1 15.67 10.15 14.35
N ASN A 2 16.09 10.53 13.13
CA ASN A 2 15.78 11.86 12.59
C ASN A 2 14.28 11.96 12.20
N LYS A 3 13.63 13.12 12.37
CA LYS A 3 12.18 13.34 12.10
C LYS A 3 11.79 12.88 10.69
N GLN A 4 12.68 13.08 9.73
CA GLN A 4 12.47 12.61 8.35
C GLN A 4 12.51 11.09 8.18
N LYS A 5 13.36 10.38 8.95
CA LYS A 5 13.37 8.91 8.96
C LYS A 5 12.07 8.36 9.54
N LEU A 6 11.57 8.98 10.62
CA LEU A 6 10.29 8.64 11.23
C LEU A 6 9.12 8.85 10.26
N ASN A 7 9.06 10.00 9.58
CA ASN A 7 8.01 10.27 8.60
C ASN A 7 8.02 9.24 7.46
N PHE A 8 9.21 8.85 6.97
CA PHE A 8 9.31 7.85 5.90
C PHE A 8 8.84 6.47 6.35
N ILE A 9 9.21 6.05 7.57
CA ILE A 9 8.74 4.80 8.15
C ILE A 9 7.22 4.85 8.33
N ASN A 10 6.66 5.96 8.81
CA ASN A 10 5.20 6.11 8.93
C ASN A 10 4.49 6.01 7.58
N GLU A 11 4.97 6.67 6.54
CA GLU A 11 4.37 6.57 5.20
C GLU A 11 4.47 5.12 4.67
N ALA A 12 5.62 4.46 4.82
CA ALA A 12 5.81 3.09 4.37
C ALA A 12 4.94 2.08 5.15
N LEU A 13 4.79 2.28 6.46
CA LEU A 13 3.95 1.47 7.34
C LEU A 13 2.46 1.68 7.01
N MET A 14 2.04 2.94 6.84
CA MET A 14 0.67 3.29 6.45
C MET A 14 0.31 2.64 5.12
N PHE A 15 1.21 2.68 4.13
CA PHE A 15 0.98 2.06 2.83
C PHE A 15 0.86 0.54 2.90
N LEU A 16 1.63 -0.10 3.78
CA LEU A 16 1.55 -1.55 4.03
C LEU A 16 0.22 -1.92 4.69
N VAL A 17 -0.22 -1.15 5.70
CA VAL A 17 -1.53 -1.34 6.35
C VAL A 17 -2.68 -1.14 5.37
N LEU A 18 -2.63 -0.10 4.54
CA LEU A 18 -3.65 0.17 3.53
C LEU A 18 -3.73 -0.94 2.47
N SER A 19 -2.58 -1.49 2.05
CA SER A 19 -2.56 -2.63 1.12
C SER A 19 -3.22 -3.88 1.72
N GLY A 20 -3.00 -4.14 3.02
CA GLY A 20 -3.65 -5.22 3.75
C GLY A 20 -5.16 -5.02 3.88
N LEU A 21 -5.61 -3.80 4.21
CA LEU A 21 -7.03 -3.44 4.28
C LEU A 21 -7.73 -3.58 2.92
N LEU A 22 -7.07 -3.18 1.84
CA LEU A 22 -7.57 -3.39 0.47
C LEU A 22 -7.71 -4.88 0.13
N GLY A 23 -6.74 -5.69 0.55
CA GLY A 23 -6.86 -7.14 0.49
C GLY A 23 -8.13 -7.61 1.18
N ILE A 24 -8.29 -7.29 2.47
CA ILE A 24 -9.46 -7.69 3.30
C ILE A 24 -10.76 -7.21 2.66
N GLY A 25 -10.74 -6.03 2.03
CA GLY A 25 -11.64 -5.51 1.01
C GLY A 25 -12.23 -6.59 0.08
N ILE A 26 -11.33 -7.25 -0.64
CA ILE A 26 -11.68 -8.17 -1.71
C ILE A 26 -12.20 -9.50 -1.14
N SER A 27 -11.66 -9.99 -0.02
CA SER A 27 -12.05 -11.28 0.57
C SER A 27 -13.46 -11.29 1.17
N LEU A 28 -13.85 -10.22 1.86
CA LEU A 28 -15.19 -10.14 2.46
C LEU A 28 -16.31 -10.10 1.40
N ARG A 29 -16.04 -9.53 0.21
CA ARG A 29 -16.97 -9.58 -0.93
C ARG A 29 -17.22 -11.01 -1.40
N LEU A 30 -16.22 -11.90 -1.35
CA LEU A 30 -16.34 -13.28 -1.81
C LEU A 30 -17.11 -14.17 -0.82
N LYS A 31 -17.07 -13.87 0.49
CA LYS A 31 -17.68 -14.73 1.53
C LYS A 31 -18.99 -14.22 2.12
N MET A 32 -19.20 -12.91 2.20
CA MET A 32 -20.29 -12.30 2.97
C MET A 32 -21.16 -11.42 2.06
N HIS A 33 -22.13 -12.02 1.36
CA HIS A 33 -23.00 -11.31 0.41
C HIS A 33 -23.79 -10.13 1.02
N LEU A 34 -24.10 -10.15 2.32
CA LEU A 34 -24.89 -9.09 2.98
C LEU A 34 -24.08 -7.80 3.23
N TYR A 35 -22.78 -7.93 3.51
CA TYR A 35 -21.87 -6.80 3.73
C TYR A 35 -20.94 -6.53 2.54
N GLY A 36 -20.98 -7.40 1.53
CA GLY A 36 -20.14 -7.33 0.34
C GLY A 36 -20.30 -6.04 -0.44
N ASP A 37 -21.51 -5.48 -0.50
CA ASP A 37 -21.80 -4.24 -1.22
C ASP A 37 -21.20 -3.02 -0.53
N ILE A 38 -21.45 -2.84 0.78
CA ILE A 38 -20.86 -1.74 1.57
C ILE A 38 -19.35 -1.81 1.51
N HIS A 39 -18.80 -3.01 1.67
CA HIS A 39 -17.36 -3.23 1.70
C HIS A 39 -16.71 -3.00 0.33
N TYR A 40 -17.41 -3.31 -0.76
CA TYR A 40 -16.99 -2.99 -2.13
C TYR A 40 -16.90 -1.47 -2.34
N TYR A 41 -17.96 -0.72 -2.00
CA TYR A 41 -17.94 0.74 -2.15
C TYR A 41 -16.90 1.39 -1.22
N LEU A 42 -16.76 0.92 0.01
CA LEU A 42 -15.76 1.41 0.95
C LEU A 42 -14.34 1.14 0.44
N GLY A 43 -14.08 -0.07 -0.08
CA GLY A 43 -12.82 -0.42 -0.72
C GLY A 43 -12.51 0.48 -1.91
N LEU A 44 -13.50 0.75 -2.77
CA LEU A 44 -13.34 1.64 -3.92
C LEU A 44 -13.02 3.09 -3.50
N ILE A 45 -13.70 3.62 -2.49
CA ILE A 45 -13.41 4.94 -1.93
C ILE A 45 -11.99 4.99 -1.36
N LEU A 46 -11.59 3.95 -0.62
CA LEU A 46 -10.23 3.86 -0.07
C LEU A 46 -9.17 3.80 -1.16
N VAL A 47 -9.38 3.05 -2.26
CA VAL A 47 -8.46 3.06 -3.41
C VAL A 47 -8.32 4.47 -3.96
N VAL A 48 -9.44 5.17 -4.21
CA VAL A 48 -9.41 6.56 -4.74
C VAL A 48 -8.67 7.50 -3.80
N LEU A 49 -8.93 7.42 -2.49
CA LEU A 49 -8.23 8.23 -1.49
C LEU A 49 -6.73 7.94 -1.45
N VAL A 50 -6.33 6.68 -1.55
CA VAL A 50 -4.90 6.29 -1.58
C VAL A 50 -4.23 6.80 -2.85
N LEU A 51 -4.86 6.66 -4.02
CA LEU A 51 -4.32 7.21 -5.26
C LEU A 51 -4.19 8.73 -5.18
N THR A 52 -5.18 9.41 -4.61
CA THR A 52 -5.16 10.86 -4.39
C THR A 52 -4.06 11.26 -3.42
N HIS A 53 -3.87 10.54 -2.31
CA HIS A 53 -2.79 10.77 -1.34
C HIS A 53 -1.42 10.66 -1.99
N ILE A 54 -1.16 9.58 -2.74
CA ILE A 54 0.11 9.39 -3.45
C ILE A 54 0.35 10.53 -4.45
N TYR A 55 -0.69 10.89 -5.21
CA TYR A 55 -0.60 11.97 -6.20
C TYR A 55 -0.25 13.31 -5.55
N LEU A 56 -0.98 13.71 -4.50
CA LEU A 56 -0.76 14.97 -3.80
C LEU A 56 0.60 15.03 -3.09
N HIS A 57 1.07 13.90 -2.56
CA HIS A 57 2.31 13.83 -1.78
C HIS A 57 3.55 13.38 -2.60
N TRP A 58 3.41 13.15 -3.91
CA TRP A 58 4.46 12.57 -4.75
C TRP A 58 5.82 13.26 -4.63
N THR A 59 5.84 14.60 -4.67
CA THR A 59 7.09 15.38 -4.58
C THR A 59 7.78 15.23 -3.21
N GLN A 60 7.00 15.14 -2.14
CA GLN A 60 7.52 14.91 -0.79
C GLN A 60 8.11 13.51 -0.67
N ILE A 61 7.41 12.49 -1.18
CA ILE A 61 7.85 11.09 -1.18
C ILE A 61 9.20 10.97 -1.91
N VAL A 62 9.31 11.51 -3.13
CA VAL A 62 10.54 11.46 -3.92
C VAL A 62 11.69 12.17 -3.21
N LYS A 63 11.47 13.39 -2.70
CA LYS A 63 12.52 14.15 -2.01
C LYS A 63 12.98 13.48 -0.71
N MET A 64 12.05 12.95 0.09
CA MET A 64 12.38 12.18 1.29
C MET A 64 13.18 10.93 0.95
N TYR A 65 12.75 10.21 -0.08
CA TYR A 65 13.40 8.98 -0.50
C TYR A 65 14.81 9.21 -1.07
N GLN A 66 14.98 10.23 -1.91
CA GLN A 66 16.30 10.67 -2.40
C GLN A 66 17.23 11.11 -1.26
N LYS A 67 16.69 11.79 -0.24
CA LYS A 67 17.48 12.22 0.92
C LYS A 67 17.90 11.05 1.82
N LEU A 68 17.03 10.05 1.97
CA LEU A 68 17.31 8.86 2.77
C LEU A 68 18.24 7.86 2.06
N MET A 69 18.12 7.78 0.73
CA MET A 69 18.91 6.93 -0.14
C MET A 69 19.50 7.76 -1.28
N PRO A 70 20.61 8.49 -1.01
CA PRO A 70 21.24 9.35 -2.00
C PRO A 70 21.81 8.55 -3.18
N ASP A 71 22.31 7.34 -2.93
CA ASP A 71 22.83 6.44 -3.96
C ASP A 71 21.72 5.97 -4.93
N PRO A 72 21.82 6.27 -6.24
CA PRO A 72 20.78 5.95 -7.22
C PRO A 72 20.64 4.44 -7.49
N GLY A 73 21.71 3.67 -7.37
CA GLY A 73 21.69 2.22 -7.60
C GLY A 73 20.96 1.49 -6.47
N LYS A 74 21.31 1.79 -5.21
CA LYS A 74 20.62 1.24 -4.03
C LYS A 74 19.16 1.65 -3.99
N ARG A 75 18.86 2.90 -4.39
CA ARG A 75 17.49 3.43 -4.45
C ARG A 75 16.60 2.62 -5.40
N LYS A 76 17.08 2.29 -6.60
CA LYS A 76 16.31 1.46 -7.54
C LYS A 76 16.04 0.07 -6.97
N ILE A 77 17.05 -0.57 -6.37
CA ILE A 77 16.94 -1.91 -5.79
C ILE A 77 15.90 -1.95 -4.67
N VAL A 78 15.97 -1.02 -3.71
CA VAL A 78 15.03 -0.99 -2.58
C VAL A 78 13.60 -0.69 -3.04
N SER A 79 13.41 0.18 -4.04
CA SER A 79 12.08 0.41 -4.63
C SER A 79 11.50 -0.86 -5.25
N ILE A 80 12.31 -1.61 -6.00
CA ILE A 80 11.89 -2.86 -6.63
C ILE A 80 11.51 -3.90 -5.57
N ILE A 81 12.35 -4.07 -4.54
CA ILE A 81 12.07 -4.99 -3.43
C ILE A 81 10.75 -4.62 -2.74
N TYR A 82 10.53 -3.34 -2.48
CA TYR A 82 9.31 -2.86 -1.82
C TYR A 82 8.05 -3.14 -2.67
N VAL A 83 8.10 -2.86 -3.98
CA VAL A 83 7.00 -3.16 -4.89
C VAL A 83 6.74 -4.67 -4.98
N LEU A 84 7.79 -5.50 -5.03
CA LEU A 84 7.65 -6.95 -5.01
C LEU A 84 6.97 -7.45 -3.73
N ILE A 85 7.37 -6.95 -2.56
CA ILE A 85 6.74 -7.31 -1.29
C ILE A 85 5.25 -6.97 -1.29
N ILE A 86 4.87 -5.77 -1.71
CA ILE A 86 3.45 -5.36 -1.78
C ILE A 86 2.69 -6.25 -2.78
N THR A 87 3.29 -6.53 -3.92
CA THR A 87 2.66 -7.34 -4.98
C THR A 87 2.42 -8.76 -4.48
N ILE A 88 3.40 -9.39 -3.83
CA ILE A 88 3.28 -10.72 -3.23
C ILE A 88 2.19 -10.72 -2.15
N LEU A 89 2.17 -9.70 -1.29
CA LEU A 89 1.20 -9.60 -0.20
C LEU A 89 -0.24 -9.47 -0.73
N LEU A 90 -0.46 -8.68 -1.78
CA LEU A 90 -1.75 -8.60 -2.48
C LEU A 90 -2.14 -9.91 -3.16
N LEU A 91 -1.18 -10.61 -3.78
CA LEU A 91 -1.40 -11.90 -4.44
C LEU A 91 -1.82 -12.98 -3.44
N VAL A 92 -1.09 -13.11 -2.33
CA VAL A 92 -1.43 -14.04 -1.24
C VAL A 92 -2.84 -13.75 -0.72
N PHE A 93 -3.17 -12.48 -0.52
CA PHE A 93 -4.48 -12.11 -0.01
C PHE A 93 -5.60 -12.44 -1.02
N THR A 94 -5.40 -12.14 -2.30
CA THR A 94 -6.40 -12.41 -3.35
C THR A 94 -6.59 -13.90 -3.56
N VAL A 95 -5.51 -14.67 -3.65
CA VAL A 95 -5.54 -16.13 -3.86
C VAL A 95 -6.12 -16.86 -2.65
N SER A 96 -5.75 -16.48 -1.42
CA SER A 96 -6.33 -17.09 -0.21
C SER A 96 -7.85 -16.88 -0.12
N SER A 97 -8.36 -15.74 -0.61
CA SER A 97 -9.80 -15.49 -0.67
C SER A 97 -10.55 -16.21 -1.79
N LEU A 98 -9.85 -16.75 -2.78
CA LEU A 98 -10.41 -17.59 -3.84
C LEU A 98 -10.45 -19.08 -3.45
N ILE A 99 -9.53 -19.52 -2.58
CA ILE A 99 -9.34 -20.93 -2.21
C ILE A 99 -10.15 -21.32 -0.97
N PHE A 100 -10.35 -20.39 -0.03
CA PHE A 100 -11.15 -20.59 1.19
C PHE A 100 -12.42 -19.75 1.16
#